data_AF-A0A426QKN5-F1
#
_entry.id   AF-A0A426QKN5-F1
#
_cell.length_a   1.000
_cell.length_b   1.000
_cell.length_c   1.000
_cell.angle_alpha   90.00
_cell.angle_beta   90.00
_cell.angle_gamma   90.00
#
_symmetry.space_group_name_H-M   'P 1'
#
loop_
_entity.id
_entity.type
_entity.pdbx_description
1 polymer ?
#
loop_
_entity_poly.entity_id
_entity_poly.type
_entity_poly.pdbx_seq_one_letter_code
_entity_poly.pdbx_strand_id
1 'polypeptide(L)' 'MNMPVNKNIHGIEVTAKPVFKGGILPEYWVGTINNHMLPQTFPTASAVFRFARQRPVGF' A
#
# COMPACT_ATOMS: atom_id res chain seq x y z
N MET A 1 -8.55 -13.80 1.39
CA MET A 1 -8.55 -12.88 0.24
C MET A 1 -7.17 -12.24 0.15
N ASN A 2 -6.32 -12.75 -0.75
CA ASN A 2 -4.90 -12.35 -0.88
C ASN A 2 -4.71 -11.36 -2.03
N MET A 3 -5.67 -10.45 -2.22
CA MET A 3 -5.73 -9.58 -3.39
C MET A 3 -5.21 -8.18 -3.04
N PRO A 4 -4.52 -7.50 -3.98
CA PRO A 4 -4.23 -6.08 -3.87
C PRO A 4 -5.49 -5.28 -3.54
N VAL A 5 -5.37 -4.29 -2.67
CA VAL A 5 -6.45 -3.37 -2.33
C VAL A 5 -6.14 -2.02 -2.95
N ASN A 6 -6.98 -1.57 -3.87
CA ASN A 6 -6.84 -0.28 -4.51
C ASN A 6 -7.77 0.73 -3.86
N LYS A 7 -7.29 1.97 -3.69
CA LYS A 7 -8.05 3.06 -3.13
C LYS A 7 -7.64 4.38 -3.76
N ASN A 8 -8.62 5.18 -4.15
CA ASN A 8 -8.37 6.55 -4.54
C ASN A 8 -8.25 7.43 -3.28
N ILE A 9 -7.16 8.17 -3.16
CA ILE A 9 -6.90 9.11 -2.05
C ILE A 9 -6.51 10.46 -2.67
N HIS A 10 -7.35 11.47 -2.48
CA HIS A 10 -7.15 12.82 -3.02
C HIS A 10 -6.94 12.85 -4.55
N GLY A 11 -7.66 12.00 -5.30
CA GLY A 11 -7.50 11.89 -6.76
C GLY A 11 -6.35 10.99 -7.20
N ILE A 12 -5.51 10.51 -6.26
CA ILE A 12 -4.36 9.66 -6.55
C ILE A 12 -4.73 8.19 -6.30
N GLU A 13 -4.43 7.32 -7.27
CA GLU A 13 -4.57 5.89 -7.08
C GLU A 13 -3.48 5.35 -6.16
N VAL A 14 -3.91 4.71 -5.07
CA VAL A 14 -3.05 4.05 -4.09
C VAL A 14 -3.40 2.58 -4.05
N THR A 15 -2.41 1.74 -4.31
CA THR A 15 -2.53 0.29 -4.34
C THR A 15 -1.74 -0.30 -3.18
N ALA A 16 -2.39 -1.06 -2.31
CA ALA A 16 -1.75 -1.81 -1.23
C ALA A 16 -1.67 -3.29 -1.61
N LYS A 17 -0.47 -3.84 -1.74
CA LYS A 17 -0.25 -5.25 -2.09
C LYS A 17 0.26 -6.05 -0.89
N PRO A 18 -0.37 -7.18 -0.54
CA PRO A 18 0.14 -8.07 0.48
C PRO A 18 1.35 -8.86 -0.03
N VAL A 19 2.38 -9.02 0.80
CA VAL A 19 3.56 -9.85 0.53
C VAL A 19 3.60 -11.01 1.51
N PHE A 20 3.69 -12.23 0.99
CA PHE A 20 3.67 -13.47 1.77
C PHE A 20 5.05 -14.15 1.72
N LYS A 21 5.59 -14.53 2.88
CA LYS A 21 6.79 -15.37 2.98
C LYS A 21 6.45 -16.73 3.59
N GLY A 22 5.69 -17.53 2.85
CA GLY A 22 5.39 -18.92 3.22
C GLY A 22 4.26 -19.11 4.25
N GLY A 23 3.60 -18.03 4.70
CA GLY A 23 2.44 -18.09 5.60
C GLY A 23 1.11 -17.78 4.91
N ILE A 24 0.00 -18.08 5.59
CA ILE A 24 -1.37 -17.72 5.16
C ILE A 24 -1.71 -16.24 5.37
N LEU A 25 -0.95 -15.56 6.24
CA LEU A 25 -1.04 -14.13 6.49
C LEU A 25 0.09 -13.40 5.77
N PRO A 26 -0.14 -12.18 5.27
CA PRO A 26 0.93 -11.35 4.73
C PRO A 26 1.94 -11.02 5.83
N GLU A 27 3.23 -11.18 5.53
CA GLU A 27 4.32 -10.76 6.40
C GLU A 27 4.40 -9.23 6.47
N TYR A 28 4.18 -8.59 5.32
CA TYR A 28 4.09 -7.14 5.20
C TYR A 28 3.28 -6.75 3.96
N TRP A 29 3.02 -5.46 3.84
CA TRP A 29 2.33 -4.82 2.75
C TRP A 29 3.25 -3.80 2.09
N VAL A 30 3.12 -3.66 0.78
CA VAL A 30 3.80 -2.61 0.01
C VAL A 30 2.75 -1.69 -0.60
N GLY A 31 3.08 -0.40 -0.65
CA GLY A 31 2.23 0.60 -1.27
C GLY A 31 2.75 1.01 -2.64
N THR A 32 1.85 1.30 -3.56
CA THR A 32 2.14 1.94 -4.83
C THR A 32 1.23 3.16 -4.96
N ILE A 33 1.80 4.34 -5.19
CA ILE A 33 1.08 5.61 -5.37
C ILE A 33 1.37 6.10 -6.79
N ASN A 34 0.34 6.29 -7.62
CA ASN A 34 0.52 6.72 -9.01
C ASN A 34 1.58 5.87 -9.77
N ASN A 35 1.51 4.55 -9.63
CA ASN A 35 2.48 3.60 -10.17
C ASN A 35 3.91 3.66 -9.57
N HIS A 36 4.19 4.55 -8.61
CA HIS A 36 5.45 4.61 -7.89
C HIS A 36 5.39 3.78 -6.61
N MET A 37 6.27 2.78 -6.49
CA MET A 37 6.35 1.96 -5.28
C MET A 37 6.93 2.78 -4.12
N LEU A 38 6.29 2.68 -2.95
CA LEU A 38 6.82 3.28 -1.73
C LEU A 38 8.06 2.51 -1.28
N PRO A 39 9.14 3.20 -0.87
CA PRO A 39 10.40 2.56 -0.48
C PRO A 39 10.36 1.89 0.91
N GLN A 40 9.18 1.80 1.53
CA GLN A 40 8.99 1.26 2.87
C GLN A 40 7.91 0.17 2.87
N THR A 41 8.04 -0.78 3.80
CA THR A 41 7.06 -1.82 4.04
C THR A 41 6.09 -1.40 5.15
N PHE A 42 4.91 -2.02 5.17
CA PHE A 42 3.82 -1.69 6.08
C PHE A 42 3.27 -2.95 6.75
N PRO A 43 2.81 -2.88 8.00
CA PRO A 43 2.23 -4.04 8.67
C PRO A 43 0.83 -4.40 8.14
N THR A 44 0.10 -3.43 7.57
CA THR A 44 -1.28 -3.63 7.09
C THR A 44 -1.58 -2.77 5.85
N ALA A 45 -2.62 -3.14 5.09
CA ALA A 45 -3.15 -2.31 4.00
C ALA A 45 -3.56 -0.91 4.48
N SER A 46 -4.21 -0.83 5.64
CA SER A 46 -4.65 0.44 6.23
C SER A 46 -3.48 1.38 6.52
N ALA A 47 -2.33 0.85 6.93
CA ALA A 47 -1.12 1.65 7.15
C ALA A 47 -0.60 2.27 5.85
N VAL A 48 -0.67 1.55 4.71
CA VAL A 48 -0.35 2.09 3.37
C VAL A 48 -1.24 3.29 3.06
N PHE A 49 -2.56 3.15 3.21
CA PHE A 49 -3.50 4.23 2.90
C PHE A 49 -3.35 5.42 3.84
N ARG A 50 -3.08 5.19 5.14
CA ARG A 50 -2.85 6.26 6.10
C ARG A 50 -1.59 7.06 5.74
N PHE A 51 -0.53 6.37 5.33
CA PHE A 51 0.70 7.01 4.87
C PHE A 51 0.45 7.87 3.62
N ALA A 52 -0.22 7.31 2.61
CA ALA A 52 -0.55 8.05 1.39
C ALA A 52 -1.45 9.27 1.64
N ARG A 53 -2.34 9.19 2.65
CA ARG A 53 -3.19 10.33 3.05
C ARG A 53 -2.40 11.45 3.73
N GLN A 54 -1.38 11.11 4.52
CA GLN A 54 -0.55 12.09 5.24
C GLN A 54 0.51 12.74 4.36
N ARG A 55 0.89 12.08 3.26
CA ARG A 55 1.86 12.59 2.28
C ARG A 55 1.27 12.44 0.87
N PRO A 56 0.39 13.35 0.43
CA PRO A 56 0.11 13.49 -0.99
C PRO A 56 1.41 13.96 -1.63
N VAL A 57 2.18 13.03 -2.19
CA VAL A 57 3.52 13.33 -2.69
C VAL A 57 3.36 14.24 -3.92
N GLY A 58 3.74 15.50 -3.76
CA GLY A 58 4.42 16.22 -4.83
C GLY A 58 5.77 15.54 -4.98
N PHE A 59 5.89 14.72 -6.02
CA PHE A 59 7.18 14.17 -6.48
C PHE A 59 7.93 15.25 -7.25
#